data_AF-A0A183Q2V3-F1
#
_entry.id   AF-A0A183Q2V3-F1
#
_cell.length_a   1.000
_cell.length_b   1.000
_cell.length_c   1.000
_cell.angle_alpha   90.00
_cell.angle_beta   90.00
_cell.angle_gamma   90.00
#
_symmetry.space_group_name_H-M   'P 1'
#
loop_
_entity.id
_entity.type
_entity.pdbx_description
1 polymer ?
#
loop_
_entity_poly.entity_id
_entity_poly.type
_entity_poly.pdbx_seq_one_letter_code
_entity_poly.pdbx_strand_id
1 'polypeptide(L)'
;MAYQTCKLISQIFVDGNSQKNYPVAIVVPDFTELRSALSNSKVLQHHKKLLDSELCRNETVNKFVLEKMNAIATLKLLKGFEKVCDE
;
A
#
# COMPACT_ATOMS: atom_id res chain seq x y z
N MET A 1 -7.13 13.23 -0.86
CA MET A 1 -6.39 12.59 0.26
C MET A 1 -4.96 12.26 -0.21
N ALA A 2 -3.90 12.41 0.59
CA ALA A 2 -2.51 12.29 0.09
C ALA A 2 -2.21 10.96 -0.61
N TYR A 3 -2.63 9.85 0.00
CA TYR A 3 -2.40 8.49 -0.51
C TYR A 3 -3.18 8.13 -1.78
N GLN A 4 -4.30 8.81 -2.06
CA GLN A 4 -5.06 8.62 -3.32
C GLN A 4 -4.26 9.07 -4.56
N THR A 5 -3.17 9.81 -4.37
CA THR A 5 -2.28 10.20 -5.47
C THR A 5 -1.22 9.14 -5.80
N CYS A 6 -1.15 8.06 -5.02
CA CYS A 6 -0.30 6.91 -5.32
C CYS A 6 -0.96 6.04 -6.40
N LYS A 7 -0.33 5.90 -7.57
CA LYS A 7 -0.85 5.10 -8.70
C LYS A 7 -1.10 3.63 -8.37
N LEU A 8 -0.44 3.10 -7.34
CA LEU A 8 -0.62 1.72 -6.92
C LEU A 8 -1.91 1.49 -6.13
N ILE A 9 -2.63 2.55 -5.74
CA ILE A 9 -3.78 2.48 -4.86
C ILE A 9 -5.03 2.83 -5.66
N SER A 10 -5.97 1.87 -5.72
CA SER A 10 -7.29 2.10 -6.28
C SER A 10 -8.19 2.80 -5.25
N GLN A 11 -8.19 2.30 -4.01
CA GLN A 11 -9.03 2.83 -2.92
C GLN A 11 -8.29 2.76 -1.59
N ILE A 12 -8.62 3.69 -0.69
CA ILE A 12 -8.14 3.68 0.69
C ILE A 12 -9.29 4.04 1.62
N PHE A 13 -9.48 3.24 2.65
CA PHE A 13 -10.48 3.43 3.70
C PHE A 13 -9.79 3.62 5.04
N VAL A 14 -10.47 4.28 5.96
CA VAL A 14 -10.04 4.41 7.34
C VAL A 14 -11.06 3.68 8.21
N ASP A 15 -10.61 2.63 8.89
CA ASP A 15 -11.39 1.90 9.88
C ASP A 15 -11.12 2.47 11.27
N GLY A 16 -12.19 2.94 11.91
CA GLY A 16 -12.17 3.47 13.27
C GLY A 16 -12.63 2.41 14.26
N ASN A 17 -11.69 1.66 14.82
CA ASN A 17 -12.00 0.66 15.85
C ASN A 17 -11.82 1.26 17.25
N SER A 18 -12.88 1.30 18.06
CA SER A 18 -12.85 1.87 19.41
C SER A 18 -11.92 1.12 20.39
N GLN A 19 -11.50 -0.11 20.06
CA GLN A 19 -10.52 -0.86 20.85
C GLN A 19 -9.07 -0.49 20.51
N LYS A 20 -8.83 0.18 19.38
CA LYS A 20 -7.51 0.68 18.98
C LYS A 20 -7.45 2.19 19.24
N ASN A 21 -6.34 2.66 19.79
CA ASN A 21 -6.09 4.08 20.01
C ASN A 21 -5.52 4.79 18.76
N TYR A 22 -5.56 4.14 17.59
CA TYR A 22 -5.13 4.67 16.30
C TYR A 22 -6.09 4.19 15.19
N PRO A 23 -6.29 5.00 14.14
CA PRO A 23 -7.05 4.56 12.97
C PRO A 23 -6.26 3.52 12.17
N VAL A 24 -6.96 2.55 11.57
CA VAL A 24 -6.37 1.56 10.67
C VAL A 24 -6.70 1.94 9.23
N ALA A 25 -5.71 1.96 8.35
CA ALA A 25 -5.94 2.16 6.92
C ALA A 25 -6.15 0.81 6.22
N ILE A 26 -7.27 0.66 5.51
CA ILE A 26 -7.50 -0.47 4.61
C ILE A 26 -7.17 0.00 3.19
N VAL A 27 -6.14 -0.62 2.60
CA VAL A 27 -5.59 -0.25 1.30
C VAL A 27 -6.01 -1.27 0.26
N VAL A 28 -6.67 -0.82 -0.81
CA VAL A 28 -7.01 -1.65 -1.97
C VAL A 28 -6.09 -1.27 -3.13
N PRO A 29 -5.17 -2.16 -3.55
CA PRO A 29 -4.27 -1.88 -4.66
C PRO A 29 -5.00 -1.79 -6.00
N ASP A 30 -4.46 -1.01 -6.91
CA ASP A 30 -4.69 -1.22 -8.34
C ASP A 30 -3.81 -2.39 -8.78
N PHE A 31 -4.42 -3.56 -9.00
CA PHE A 31 -3.67 -4.78 -9.34
C PHE A 31 -2.98 -4.72 -10.70
N THR A 32 -3.46 -3.89 -11.63
CA THR A 32 -2.83 -3.73 -12.94
C THR A 32 -1.53 -2.93 -12.80
N GLU A 33 -1.58 -1.78 -12.13
CA GLU A 33 -0.42 -0.95 -11.83
C GLU A 33 0.56 -1.66 -10.88
N LEU A 34 0.06 -2.40 -9.88
CA LEU A 34 0.88 -3.17 -8.96
C LEU A 34 1.70 -4.24 -9.68
N ARG A 35 1.09 -5.04 -10.55
CA ARG A 35 1.80 -6.09 -11.31
C ARG A 35 2.82 -5.48 -12.28
N SER A 36 2.49 -4.35 -12.90
CA SER A 36 3.44 -3.58 -13.73
C SER A 36 4.64 -3.11 -12.91
N ALA A 37 4.39 -2.53 -11.73
CA ALA A 37 5.43 -2.04 -10.85
C ALA A 37 6.32 -3.16 -10.29
N LEU A 38 5.74 -4.31 -9.93
CA LEU A 38 6.48 -5.50 -9.48
C LEU A 38 7.35 -6.11 -10.59
N SER A 39 6.87 -6.11 -11.84
CA SER A 39 7.67 -6.53 -13.00
C SER A 39 8.91 -5.66 -13.18
N ASN A 40 8.76 -4.35 -13.03
CA ASN A 40 9.85 -3.39 -13.22
C ASN A 40 10.86 -3.40 -12.06
N SER A 41 10.39 -3.62 -10.83
CA SER A 41 11.23 -3.59 -9.63
C SER A 41 11.93 -4.92 -9.32
N LYS A 42 11.53 -6.03 -9.96
CA LYS A 42 11.99 -7.40 -9.69
C LYS A 42 11.82 -7.86 -8.23
N VAL A 43 10.94 -7.19 -7.48
CA VAL A 43 10.67 -7.43 -6.05
C VAL A 43 10.04 -8.80 -5.82
N LEU A 44 9.16 -9.26 -6.72
CA LEU A 44 8.54 -10.58 -6.63
C LEU A 44 8.54 -11.29 -7.99
N GLN A 45 9.28 -12.40 -8.04
CA GLN A 45 9.30 -13.29 -9.20
C GLN A 45 7.97 -14.05 -9.29
N HIS A 46 7.52 -14.34 -10.52
CA HIS A 46 6.27 -15.07 -10.78
C HIS A 46 4.98 -14.45 -10.25
N HIS A 47 4.99 -13.16 -9.84
CA HIS A 47 3.80 -12.45 -9.36
C HIS A 47 2.60 -12.52 -10.33
N LYS A 48 2.85 -12.65 -11.64
CA LYS A 48 1.80 -12.79 -12.67
C LYS A 48 0.92 -14.04 -12.53
N LYS A 49 1.40 -15.08 -11.85
CA LYS A 49 0.66 -16.33 -11.62
C LYS A 49 -0.15 -16.32 -10.33
N LEU A 50 0.17 -15.39 -9.42
CA LEU A 50 -0.51 -15.27 -8.14
C LEU A 50 -1.87 -14.58 -8.32
N LEU A 51 -2.85 -15.03 -7.56
CA LEU A 51 -4.13 -14.36 -7.37
C LEU A 51 -3.93 -13.04 -6.61
N ASP A 52 -4.88 -12.13 -6.78
CA ASP A 52 -4.85 -10.82 -6.12
C ASP A 52 -4.82 -10.94 -4.59
N SER A 53 -5.55 -11.91 -4.04
CA SER A 53 -5.54 -12.21 -2.61
C SER A 53 -4.19 -12.76 -2.10
N GLU A 54 -3.47 -13.50 -2.94
CA GLU A 54 -2.13 -14.00 -2.62
C GLU A 54 -1.10 -12.87 -2.64
N LEU A 55 -1.26 -11.88 -3.54
CA LEU A 55 -0.45 -10.67 -3.55
C LEU A 55 -0.66 -9.84 -2.28
N CYS A 56 -1.90 -9.65 -1.83
CA CYS A 56 -2.20 -8.90 -0.60
C CYS A 56 -1.74 -9.60 0.68
N ARG A 57 -1.54 -10.92 0.66
CA ARG A 57 -0.99 -11.69 1.78
C ARG A 57 0.55 -11.76 1.76
N ASN A 58 1.18 -11.27 0.71
CA ASN A 58 2.63 -11.32 0.57
C ASN A 58 3.27 -10.10 1.25
N GLU A 59 3.99 -10.34 2.35
CA GLU A 59 4.65 -9.28 3.13
C GLU A 59 5.63 -8.43 2.29
N THR A 60 6.32 -9.05 1.32
CA THR A 60 7.26 -8.33 0.44
C THR A 60 6.52 -7.35 -0.48
N VAL A 61 5.34 -7.75 -0.98
CA VAL A 61 4.47 -6.89 -1.78
C VAL A 61 3.89 -5.77 -0.91
N ASN A 62 3.42 -6.10 0.29
CA ASN A 62 2.84 -5.12 1.21
C ASN A 62 3.86 -4.04 1.59
N LYS A 63 5.08 -4.45 1.94
CA LYS A 63 6.19 -3.52 2.21
C LYS A 63 6.50 -2.64 1.01
N PHE A 64 6.56 -3.21 -0.20
CA PHE A 64 6.77 -2.44 -1.43
C PHE A 64 5.67 -1.39 -1.65
N VAL A 65 4.39 -1.76 -1.46
CA VAL A 65 3.26 -0.83 -1.57
C VAL A 65 3.37 0.27 -0.51
N LEU A 66 3.67 -0.09 0.74
CA LEU A 66 3.84 0.84 1.84
C LEU A 66 4.97 1.84 1.58
N GLU A 67 6.11 1.39 1.08
CA GLU A 67 7.23 2.27 0.70
C GLU A 67 6.82 3.28 -0.38
N LYS A 68 6.07 2.84 -1.39
CA LYS A 68 5.55 3.73 -2.46
C LYS A 68 4.52 4.72 -1.92
N MET A 69 3.65 4.30 -1.02
CA MET A 69 2.73 5.18 -0.31
C MET A 69 3.49 6.22 0.54
N ASN A 70 4.51 5.80 1.28
CA ASN A 70 5.30 6.68 2.14
C ASN A 70 6.21 7.65 1.37
N ALA A 71 6.62 7.30 0.15
CA ALA A 71 7.25 8.25 -0.77
C ALA A 71 6.28 9.40 -1.12
N ILE A 72 5.02 9.10 -1.43
CA ILE A 72 3.98 10.11 -1.68
C ILE A 72 3.71 10.94 -0.42
N ALA A 73 3.59 10.30 0.75
CA ALA A 73 3.38 10.99 2.01
C ALA A 73 4.49 12.00 2.31
N THR A 74 5.74 11.61 2.05
CA THR A 74 6.92 12.47 2.21
C THR A 74 6.91 13.63 1.21
N LEU A 75 6.57 13.38 -0.07
CA LEU A 75 6.40 14.43 -1.07
C LEU A 75 5.29 15.44 -0.71
N LYS A 76 4.25 14.97 -0.01
CA LYS A 76 3.15 15.79 0.50
C LYS A 76 3.42 16.40 1.89
N LEU A 77 4.64 16.25 2.40
CA LEU A 77 5.09 16.80 3.68
C LEU A 77 4.30 16.30 4.91
N LEU A 78 3.67 15.11 4.82
CA LEU A 78 3.02 14.47 5.96
C LEU A 78 4.05 14.10 7.04
N LYS A 79 3.69 14.23 8.31
CA LYS A 79 4.58 14.04 9.45
C LYS A 79 4.01 13.05 10.48
N GLY A 80 4.90 12.30 11.13
CA GLY A 80 4.58 11.45 12.28
C GLY A 80 3.32 10.61 12.06
N PHE A 81 2.29 10.89 12.87
CA PHE A 81 0.99 10.19 12.91
C PHE A 81 0.16 10.29 11.63
N GLU A 82 0.51 11.15 10.68
CA GLU A 82 -0.15 11.26 9.38
C GLU A 82 0.37 10.22 8.37
N LYS A 83 1.50 9.54 8.67
CA LYS A 83 2.05 8.49 7.82
C LYS A 83 1.54 7.11 8.22
N VAL A 84 1.21 6.30 7.22
CA VAL A 84 0.90 4.88 7.39
C VAL A 84 2.20 4.11 7.71
N CYS A 85 2.13 3.24 8.71
CA CYS A 85 3.20 2.34 9.13
C CYS A 85 2.66 0.89 9.15
N ASP A 86 3.52 -0.10 8.94
CA ASP A 86 3.19 -1.51 9.21
C ASP A 86 3.07 -1.70 10.73
N GLU A 87 2.10 -2.51 11.16
CA GLU A 87 1.91 -2.95 12.56
C GLU A 87 2.22 -4.44 12.69
#